data_AF-A0AAD5QGJ5-F1
#
_entry.id   AF-A0AAD5QGJ5-F1
#
_cell.length_a   1.000
_cell.length_b   1.000
_cell.length_c   1.000
_cell.angle_alpha   90.00
_cell.angle_beta   90.00
_cell.angle_gamma   90.00
#
_symmetry.space_group_name_H-M   'P 1'
#
loop_
_entity.id
_entity.type
_entity.pdbx_description
1 polymer ?
#
loop_
_entity_poly.entity_id
_entity_poly.type
_entity_poly.pdbx_seq_one_letter_code
_entity_poly.pdbx_strand_id
1 'polypeptide(L)'
;MYPVSVSLTGFNADVASPAQTVNGCLLAYRYNIVAERVMIMSRNALMSALLDEIASEESNVIFYAHRKATFVDWCFDKDGARCSSDALARAGFVYSGRRTEPATAICVFCFKEMIFEKEDDPWEEHRSHAQSCSFVELKKLDEKDWTVRDLISLVSGRLAAIQCFQKQSILKAAEDFRKASEEIKQMFIKAMRSTK
;
A
#
# COMPACT_ATOMS: atom_id res chain seq x y z
N MET A 1 -13.03 3.98 28.25
CA MET A 1 -12.55 3.32 27.01
C MET A 1 -12.21 4.42 26.03
N TYR A 2 -10.94 4.79 25.95
CA TYR A 2 -10.47 5.83 25.04
C TYR A 2 -10.33 5.25 23.62
N PRO A 3 -10.70 6.00 22.57
CA PRO A 3 -10.49 5.56 21.20
C PRO A 3 -8.98 5.52 20.92
N VAL A 4 -8.50 4.38 20.43
CA VAL A 4 -7.13 4.23 19.94
C VAL A 4 -7.05 4.98 18.62
N SER A 5 -6.64 6.25 18.66
CA SER A 5 -6.20 6.96 17.47
C SER A 5 -4.93 6.28 16.97
N VAL A 6 -5.05 5.41 15.97
CA VAL A 6 -3.89 4.91 15.22
C VAL A 6 -3.31 6.13 14.50
N SER A 7 -2.33 6.74 15.12
CA SER A 7 -1.55 7.80 14.55
C SER A 7 -0.74 7.18 13.41
N LEU A 8 -1.19 7.38 12.16
CA LEU A 8 -0.40 7.12 10.95
C LEU A 8 0.76 8.13 10.84
N THR A 9 1.44 8.46 11.93
CA THR A 9 2.53 9.46 12.00
C THR A 9 3.80 9.04 11.27
N GLY A 10 3.78 7.94 10.52
CA GLY A 10 4.80 7.58 9.54
C GLY A 10 4.44 7.94 8.08
N PHE A 11 3.19 8.29 7.78
CA PHE A 11 2.74 8.68 6.44
C PHE A 11 2.44 10.18 6.42
N ASN A 12 3.46 11.01 6.18
CA ASN A 12 3.24 12.40 5.79
C ASN A 12 2.39 12.42 4.50
N ALA A 13 1.13 12.78 4.65
CA ALA A 13 0.10 12.79 3.61
C ALA A 13 0.15 14.04 2.70
N ASP A 14 1.33 14.64 2.53
CA ASP A 14 1.51 15.86 1.72
C ASP A 14 2.12 15.61 0.34
N VAL A 15 2.16 14.36 -0.13
CA VAL A 15 2.48 14.10 -1.54
C VAL A 15 1.19 13.84 -2.29
N ALA A 16 0.73 14.89 -2.99
CA ALA A 16 -0.35 14.82 -3.97
C ALA A 16 -0.24 13.55 -4.84
N SER A 17 -1.32 12.77 -4.86
CA SER A 17 -1.50 11.59 -5.69
C SER A 17 -1.32 11.95 -7.17
N PRO A 18 -0.35 11.36 -7.89
CA PRO A 18 -0.46 11.26 -9.33
C PRO A 18 -1.31 10.03 -9.63
N ALA A 19 -2.51 10.30 -10.14
CA ALA A 19 -3.29 9.33 -10.85
C ALA A 19 -2.43 8.59 -11.90
N GLN A 20 -2.65 7.27 -12.00
CA GLN A 20 -2.45 6.44 -13.18
C GLN A 20 -0.99 6.17 -13.63
N THR A 21 -0.47 4.98 -13.27
CA THR A 21 -0.02 3.91 -14.20
C THR A 21 0.56 2.73 -13.41
N VAL A 22 -0.30 1.87 -12.86
CA VAL A 22 0.10 0.60 -12.22
C VAL A 22 0.04 -0.55 -13.22
N ASN A 23 0.91 -0.54 -14.22
CA ASN A 23 1.07 -1.70 -15.13
C ASN A 23 2.53 -2.15 -15.33
N GLY A 24 3.49 -1.60 -14.58
CA GLY A 24 4.92 -1.88 -14.80
C GLY A 24 5.65 -2.69 -13.72
N CYS A 25 5.12 -2.84 -12.51
CA CYS A 25 5.89 -3.42 -11.39
C CYS A 25 5.71 -4.94 -11.20
N LEU A 26 4.75 -5.55 -11.93
CA LEU A 26 4.23 -6.89 -11.66
C LEU A 26 5.00 -8.04 -12.32
N LEU A 27 5.93 -7.77 -13.24
CA LEU A 27 6.65 -8.83 -13.97
C LEU A 27 8.01 -9.19 -13.37
N ALA A 28 8.53 -8.41 -12.42
CA ALA A 28 9.89 -8.61 -11.91
C ALA A 28 10.02 -9.75 -10.88
N TYR A 29 8.92 -10.18 -10.24
CA TYR A 29 8.99 -11.18 -9.17
C TYR A 29 8.81 -12.64 -9.63
N ARG A 30 8.40 -12.88 -10.88
CA ARG A 30 8.12 -14.25 -11.37
C ARG A 30 9.16 -14.86 -12.29
N TYR A 31 10.10 -14.08 -12.82
CA TYR A 31 11.25 -14.58 -13.58
C TYR A 31 12.42 -13.61 -13.40
N ASN A 32 13.37 -13.94 -12.52
CA ASN A 32 14.81 -13.62 -12.57
C ASN A 32 15.42 -13.57 -11.17
N ILE A 33 15.88 -14.73 -10.69
CA ILE A 33 17.03 -14.81 -9.79
C ILE A 33 18.28 -14.54 -10.65
N VAL A 34 18.43 -13.36 -11.24
CA VAL A 34 19.74 -12.85 -11.69
C VAL A 34 19.68 -11.35 -12.01
N ALA A 35 20.65 -10.63 -11.44
CA ALA A 35 21.20 -9.35 -11.90
C ALA A 35 20.31 -8.09 -11.84
N GLU A 36 20.26 -7.48 -10.66
CA GLU A 36 20.65 -6.07 -10.44
C GLU A 36 20.72 -5.84 -8.92
N ARG A 37 21.61 -4.95 -8.44
CA ARG A 37 21.82 -4.65 -7.01
C ARG A 37 20.58 -4.01 -6.38
N VAL A 38 19.53 -4.79 -6.17
CA VAL A 38 18.52 -4.55 -5.14
C VAL A 38 19.27 -4.62 -3.81
N MET A 39 18.93 -3.77 -2.84
CA MET A 39 19.44 -3.95 -1.49
C MET A 39 18.99 -5.32 -0.98
N ILE A 40 19.82 -6.34 -1.17
CA ILE A 40 19.62 -7.64 -0.54
C ILE A 40 19.91 -7.37 0.92
N MET A 41 18.86 -7.08 1.69
CA MET A 41 18.97 -7.07 3.14
C MET A 41 19.66 -8.37 3.55
N SER A 42 20.66 -8.26 4.43
CA SER A 42 21.25 -9.46 5.03
C SER A 42 20.12 -10.32 5.60
N ARG A 43 20.27 -11.65 5.54
CA ARG A 43 19.30 -12.59 6.12
C ARG A 43 18.94 -12.19 7.55
N ASN A 44 19.93 -11.74 8.34
CA ASN A 44 19.70 -11.32 9.72
C ASN A 44 18.88 -10.01 9.80
N ALA A 45 19.12 -9.05 8.90
CA ALA A 45 18.36 -7.81 8.85
C ALA A 45 16.91 -8.04 8.42
N LEU A 46 16.67 -8.96 7.45
CA LEU A 46 15.33 -9.35 7.05
C LEU A 46 14.57 -10.03 8.20
N MET A 47 15.24 -10.95 8.90
CA MET A 47 14.63 -11.64 10.04
C MET A 47 14.34 -10.69 11.20
N SER A 48 15.20 -9.72 11.47
CA SER A 48 14.93 -8.66 12.45
C SER A 48 13.70 -7.86 12.05
N ALA A 49 13.66 -7.31 10.83
CA ALA A 49 12.54 -6.51 10.35
C ALA A 49 11.21 -7.29 10.37
N LEU A 50 11.25 -8.59 10.06
CA LEU A 50 10.09 -9.47 10.16
C LEU A 50 9.59 -9.60 11.61
N LEU A 51 10.50 -9.83 12.56
CA LEU A 51 10.14 -9.94 13.98
C LEU A 51 9.64 -8.62 14.56
N ASP A 52 10.28 -7.52 14.19
CA ASP A 52 9.88 -6.17 14.61
C ASP A 52 8.45 -5.85 14.11
N GLU A 53 8.14 -6.19 12.85
CA GLU A 53 6.80 -6.03 12.27
C GLU A 53 5.75 -6.93 12.93
N ILE A 54 6.09 -8.18 13.27
CA ILE A 54 5.16 -9.09 13.97
C ILE A 54 4.90 -8.62 15.41
N ALA A 55 5.93 -8.08 16.09
CA ALA A 55 5.83 -7.64 17.47
C ALA A 55 5.24 -6.23 17.63
N SER A 56 5.14 -5.47 16.54
CA SER A 56 4.60 -4.10 16.54
C SER A 56 3.08 -4.08 16.80
N GLU A 57 2.66 -3.21 17.73
CA GLU A 57 1.23 -3.00 18.00
C GLU A 57 0.52 -2.32 16.83
N GLU A 58 1.23 -1.50 16.05
CA GLU A 58 0.72 -0.87 14.83
C GLU A 58 0.34 -1.91 13.77
N SER A 59 0.98 -3.07 13.80
CA SER A 59 0.73 -4.19 12.88
C SER A 59 -0.40 -5.10 13.33
N ASN A 60 -1.06 -4.83 14.46
CA ASN A 60 -2.28 -5.53 14.86
C ASN A 60 -3.40 -5.44 13.82
N VAL A 61 -3.38 -4.44 12.94
CA VAL A 61 -4.28 -4.32 11.77
C VAL A 61 -4.13 -5.47 10.76
N ILE A 62 -3.15 -6.36 10.91
CA ILE A 62 -3.08 -7.64 10.19
C ILE A 62 -4.23 -8.57 10.59
N PHE A 63 -4.82 -8.39 11.77
CA PHE A 63 -5.95 -9.18 12.25
C PHE A 63 -7.28 -8.47 12.00
N TYR A 64 -8.30 -9.25 11.65
CA TYR A 64 -9.62 -8.76 11.22
C TYR A 64 -10.26 -7.83 12.27
N ALA A 65 -10.19 -8.19 13.55
CA ALA A 65 -10.83 -7.40 14.61
C ALA A 65 -10.31 -5.95 14.65
N HIS A 66 -9.00 -5.77 14.51
CA HIS A 66 -8.38 -4.46 14.46
C HIS A 66 -8.69 -3.72 13.16
N ARG A 67 -8.77 -4.43 12.01
CA ARG A 67 -9.21 -3.78 10.76
C ARG A 67 -10.62 -3.27 10.86
N LYS A 68 -11.53 -4.09 11.33
CA LYS A 68 -12.94 -3.75 11.50
C LYS A 68 -13.12 -2.54 12.41
N ALA A 69 -12.35 -2.47 13.49
CA ALA A 69 -12.38 -1.35 14.43
C ALA A 69 -12.00 0.02 13.80
N THR A 70 -11.31 0.03 12.65
CA THR A 70 -10.97 1.28 11.95
C THR A 70 -12.17 1.96 11.28
N PHE A 71 -13.22 1.20 10.95
CA PHE A 71 -14.39 1.71 10.28
C PHE A 71 -15.36 2.33 11.28
N VAL A 72 -15.17 3.61 11.57
CA VAL A 72 -16.08 4.42 12.38
C VAL A 72 -17.06 5.13 11.45
N ASP A 73 -18.35 4.81 11.58
CA ASP A 73 -19.45 5.41 10.78
C ASP A 73 -19.29 5.26 9.25
N TRP A 74 -18.89 4.08 8.78
CA TRP A 74 -18.80 3.79 7.34
C TRP A 74 -20.15 4.02 6.64
N CYS A 75 -20.12 4.77 5.53
CA CYS A 75 -21.33 5.31 4.90
C CYS A 75 -22.31 4.24 4.40
N PHE A 76 -21.86 3.02 4.12
CA PHE A 76 -22.69 1.95 3.54
C PHE A 76 -23.21 0.92 4.58
N ASP A 77 -22.87 1.05 5.86
CA ASP A 77 -23.24 0.05 6.88
C ASP A 77 -24.75 0.01 7.19
N LYS A 78 -25.46 1.13 6.98
CA LYS A 78 -26.89 1.25 7.34
C LYS A 78 -27.85 0.63 6.32
N ASP A 79 -27.35 0.31 5.13
CA ASP A 79 -28.19 0.01 3.96
C ASP A 79 -28.18 -1.48 3.56
N GLY A 80 -27.53 -2.35 4.34
CA GLY A 80 -27.33 -3.75 3.93
C GLY A 80 -26.52 -3.87 2.63
N ALA A 81 -25.64 -2.90 2.37
CA ALA A 81 -24.83 -2.81 1.16
C ALA A 81 -23.85 -3.99 1.05
N ARG A 82 -23.48 -4.33 -0.19
CA ARG A 82 -22.43 -5.33 -0.44
C ARG A 82 -21.08 -4.85 0.05
N CYS A 83 -20.78 -3.57 -0.16
CA CYS A 83 -19.57 -2.91 0.35
C CYS A 83 -19.73 -2.43 1.81
N SER A 84 -20.11 -3.32 2.70
CA SER A 84 -20.13 -3.04 4.15
C SER A 84 -18.71 -2.97 4.72
N SER A 85 -18.55 -2.31 5.87
CA SER A 85 -17.27 -2.28 6.57
C SER A 85 -16.83 -3.66 7.08
N ASP A 86 -17.75 -4.61 7.27
CA ASP A 86 -17.42 -6.01 7.52
C ASP A 86 -16.76 -6.66 6.30
N ALA A 87 -17.36 -6.49 5.12
CA ALA A 87 -16.83 -7.02 3.87
C ALA A 87 -15.44 -6.43 3.55
N LEU A 88 -15.26 -5.12 3.73
CA LEU A 88 -13.96 -4.44 3.58
C LEU A 88 -12.90 -5.00 4.53
N ALA A 89 -13.21 -5.12 5.82
CA ALA A 89 -12.29 -5.68 6.80
C ALA A 89 -11.91 -7.14 6.48
N ARG A 90 -12.86 -7.96 6.00
CA ARG A 90 -12.56 -9.33 5.53
C ARG A 90 -11.69 -9.34 4.27
N ALA A 91 -11.88 -8.38 3.37
CA ALA A 91 -11.08 -8.23 2.16
C ALA A 91 -9.68 -7.61 2.41
N GLY A 92 -9.31 -7.33 3.67
CA GLY A 92 -7.98 -6.86 4.04
C GLY A 92 -7.83 -5.35 4.14
N PHE A 93 -8.94 -4.60 4.11
CA PHE A 93 -8.92 -3.14 4.14
C PHE A 93 -9.11 -2.55 5.55
N VAL A 94 -8.56 -1.36 5.73
CA VAL A 94 -8.85 -0.45 6.84
C VAL A 94 -9.37 0.88 6.30
N TYR A 95 -10.14 1.58 7.10
CA TYR A 95 -10.64 2.90 6.75
C TYR A 95 -9.48 3.90 6.63
N SER A 96 -9.39 4.64 5.52
CA SER A 96 -8.30 5.61 5.34
C SER A 96 -8.55 6.96 6.04
N GLY A 97 -9.79 7.21 6.49
CA GLY A 97 -10.13 8.40 7.27
C GLY A 97 -10.05 9.73 6.52
N ARG A 98 -9.82 9.70 5.19
CA ARG A 98 -9.71 10.92 4.38
C ARG A 98 -11.11 11.54 4.18
N ARG A 99 -11.34 12.68 4.83
CA ARG A 99 -12.66 13.37 4.83
C ARG A 99 -13.15 13.82 3.45
N THR A 100 -12.26 13.99 2.47
CA THR A 100 -12.62 14.41 1.11
C THR A 100 -13.29 13.30 0.31
N GLU A 101 -13.00 12.04 0.63
CA GLU A 101 -13.54 10.87 -0.04
C GLU A 101 -14.02 9.87 1.03
N PRO A 102 -15.29 9.96 1.46
CA PRO A 102 -15.77 9.24 2.63
C PRO A 102 -15.79 7.71 2.44
N ALA A 103 -15.76 7.24 1.19
CA ALA A 103 -15.80 5.82 0.83
C ALA A 103 -14.41 5.26 0.43
N THR A 104 -13.34 5.78 1.03
CA THR A 104 -11.97 5.34 0.74
C THR A 104 -11.43 4.39 1.82
N ALA A 105 -10.81 3.30 1.36
CA ALA A 105 -10.17 2.33 2.23
C ALA A 105 -8.81 1.87 1.64
N ILE A 106 -7.90 1.45 2.51
CA ILE A 106 -6.55 1.01 2.13
C ILE A 106 -6.29 -0.42 2.59
N CYS A 107 -5.75 -1.24 1.69
CA CYS A 107 -5.37 -2.61 2.02
C CYS A 107 -4.14 -2.62 2.93
N VAL A 108 -4.18 -3.39 4.03
CA VAL A 108 -3.05 -3.48 4.96
C VAL A 108 -1.87 -4.27 4.40
N PHE A 109 -2.07 -5.13 3.40
CA PHE A 109 -0.99 -5.98 2.89
C PHE A 109 -0.24 -5.35 1.71
N CYS A 110 -0.95 -4.69 0.80
CA CYS A 110 -0.35 -4.08 -0.39
C CYS A 110 -0.37 -2.54 -0.39
N PHE A 111 -0.99 -1.92 0.61
CA PHE A 111 -1.11 -0.46 0.74
C PHE A 111 -1.80 0.24 -0.44
N LYS A 112 -2.57 -0.51 -1.25
CA LYS A 112 -3.39 0.07 -2.29
C LYS A 112 -4.62 0.74 -1.68
N GLU A 113 -4.74 2.04 -1.89
CA GLU A 113 -5.91 2.84 -1.53
C GLU A 113 -6.92 2.80 -2.69
N MET A 114 -8.20 2.62 -2.36
CA MET A 114 -9.30 2.45 -3.30
C MET A 114 -10.54 3.18 -2.80
N ILE A 115 -11.31 3.73 -3.74
CA ILE A 115 -12.62 4.33 -3.50
C ILE A 115 -13.67 3.27 -3.85
N PHE A 116 -14.64 3.05 -2.99
CA PHE A 116 -15.67 2.03 -3.16
C PHE A 116 -17.06 2.64 -3.38
N GLU A 117 -17.85 1.92 -4.17
CA GLU A 117 -19.28 2.13 -4.36
C GLU A 117 -20.10 1.14 -3.50
N LYS A 118 -21.39 1.41 -3.35
CA LYS A 118 -22.27 0.65 -2.45
C LYS A 118 -22.43 -0.81 -2.89
N GLU A 119 -22.46 -1.05 -4.20
CA GLU A 119 -22.69 -2.33 -4.84
C GLU A 119 -21.41 -3.16 -5.03
N ASP A 120 -20.24 -2.58 -4.76
CA ASP A 120 -18.95 -3.23 -4.95
C ASP A 120 -18.78 -4.44 -4.05
N ASP A 121 -17.99 -5.39 -4.55
CA ASP A 121 -17.43 -6.48 -3.75
C ASP A 121 -16.00 -6.14 -3.37
N PRO A 122 -15.72 -5.84 -2.09
CA PRO A 122 -14.38 -5.48 -1.68
C PRO A 122 -13.30 -6.50 -2.05
N TRP A 123 -13.64 -7.79 -2.05
CA TRP A 123 -12.69 -8.84 -2.40
C TRP A 123 -12.46 -8.91 -3.91
N GLU A 124 -13.51 -8.86 -4.74
CA GLU A 124 -13.32 -8.84 -6.21
C GLU A 124 -12.53 -7.61 -6.66
N GLU A 125 -12.83 -6.44 -6.11
CA GLU A 125 -12.10 -5.20 -6.37
C GLU A 125 -10.62 -5.32 -5.97
N HIS A 126 -10.33 -5.91 -4.81
CA HIS A 126 -8.96 -6.15 -4.40
C HIS A 126 -8.22 -7.11 -5.36
N ARG A 127 -8.89 -8.18 -5.79
CA ARG A 127 -8.32 -9.16 -6.73
C ARG A 127 -8.08 -8.56 -8.11
N SER A 128 -9.01 -7.79 -8.65
CA SER A 128 -8.89 -7.19 -9.98
C SER A 128 -7.78 -6.14 -10.02
N HIS A 129 -7.68 -5.32 -8.96
CA HIS A 129 -6.77 -4.18 -8.91
C HIS A 129 -5.41 -4.45 -8.27
N ALA A 130 -5.22 -5.53 -7.51
CA ALA A 130 -3.94 -5.85 -6.85
C ALA A 130 -3.65 -7.36 -6.83
N GLN A 131 -3.57 -7.98 -8.01
CA GLN A 131 -3.35 -9.42 -8.17
C GLN A 131 -2.09 -9.97 -7.48
N SER A 132 -1.04 -9.16 -7.31
CA SER A 132 0.22 -9.55 -6.64
C SER A 132 0.23 -9.25 -5.14
N CYS A 133 -0.89 -8.81 -4.56
CA CYS A 133 -0.98 -8.65 -3.11
C CYS A 133 -0.83 -10.03 -2.46
N SER A 134 0.07 -10.18 -1.48
CA SER A 134 0.30 -11.46 -0.80
C SER A 134 -0.97 -12.05 -0.19
N PHE A 135 -1.89 -11.19 0.27
CA PHE A 135 -3.20 -11.60 0.78
C PHE A 135 -4.15 -12.11 -0.33
N VAL A 136 -4.14 -11.46 -1.50
CA VAL A 136 -4.89 -11.91 -2.69
C VAL A 136 -4.36 -13.25 -3.18
N GLU A 137 -3.04 -13.42 -3.22
CA GLU A 137 -2.40 -14.67 -3.65
C GLU A 137 -2.67 -15.83 -2.69
N LEU A 138 -2.73 -15.57 -1.38
CA LEU A 138 -3.01 -16.58 -0.35
C LEU A 138 -4.43 -17.14 -0.46
N LYS A 139 -5.42 -16.32 -0.86
CA LYS A 139 -6.84 -16.69 -1.03
C LYS A 139 -7.50 -17.29 0.23
N LYS A 140 -6.98 -16.97 1.42
CA LYS A 140 -7.55 -17.35 2.72
C LYS A 140 -7.96 -16.08 3.48
N LEU A 141 -9.25 -15.74 3.44
CA LEU A 141 -9.74 -14.50 4.06
C LEU A 141 -9.94 -14.63 5.57
N ASP A 142 -10.29 -15.83 6.06
CA ASP A 142 -10.42 -16.09 7.49
C ASP A 142 -9.04 -16.36 8.09
N GLU A 143 -8.67 -15.56 9.07
CA GLU A 143 -7.40 -15.68 9.80
C GLU A 143 -7.27 -17.01 10.56
N LYS A 144 -8.39 -17.69 10.85
CA LYS A 144 -8.39 -19.04 11.45
C LYS A 144 -7.78 -20.10 10.53
N ASP A 145 -7.79 -19.87 9.22
CA ASP A 145 -7.25 -20.79 8.22
C ASP A 145 -5.75 -20.57 7.97
N TRP A 146 -5.16 -19.56 8.61
CA TRP A 146 -3.75 -19.23 8.44
C TRP A 146 -2.88 -20.14 9.29
N THR A 147 -1.88 -20.73 8.65
CA THR A 147 -0.74 -21.33 9.34
C THR A 147 0.28 -20.26 9.71
N VAL A 148 1.24 -20.58 10.58
CA VAL A 148 2.39 -19.70 10.87
C VAL A 148 3.15 -19.34 9.58
N ARG A 149 3.24 -20.27 8.62
CA ARG A 149 3.85 -20.04 7.30
C ARG A 149 3.08 -19.00 6.49
N ASP A 150 1.75 -19.05 6.54
CA ASP A 150 0.89 -18.10 5.84
C ASP A 150 1.08 -16.70 6.43
N LEU A 151 1.06 -16.57 7.76
CA LEU A 151 1.32 -15.30 8.44
C LEU A 151 2.70 -14.73 8.08
N ILE A 152 3.76 -15.54 8.13
CA ILE A 152 5.11 -15.11 7.73
C ILE A 152 5.13 -14.62 6.28
N SER A 153 4.43 -15.33 5.37
CA SER A 153 4.32 -14.93 3.96
C SER A 153 3.59 -13.60 3.79
N LEU A 154 2.49 -13.40 4.53
CA LEU A 154 1.73 -12.15 4.52
C LEU A 154 2.57 -10.96 5.01
N VAL A 155 3.26 -11.12 6.15
CA VAL A 155 4.12 -10.08 6.71
C VAL A 155 5.31 -9.78 5.81
N SER A 156 5.94 -10.82 5.24
CA SER A 156 7.03 -10.64 4.28
C SER A 156 6.57 -9.85 3.04
N GLY A 157 5.38 -10.19 2.52
CA GLY A 157 4.77 -9.44 1.42
C GLY A 157 4.45 -7.99 1.78
N ARG A 158 3.94 -7.74 3.00
CA ARG A 158 3.68 -6.40 3.51
C ARG A 158 4.96 -5.56 3.63
N LEU A 159 6.05 -6.12 4.17
CA LEU A 159 7.36 -5.47 4.22
C LEU A 159 7.90 -5.16 2.82
N ALA A 160 7.75 -6.09 1.88
CA ALA A 160 8.12 -5.86 0.49
C ALA A 160 7.29 -4.73 -0.14
N ALA A 161 5.99 -4.64 0.15
CA ALA A 161 5.14 -3.56 -0.31
C ALA A 161 5.56 -2.20 0.26
N ILE A 162 5.91 -2.12 1.55
CA ILE A 162 6.47 -0.91 2.18
C ILE A 162 7.74 -0.47 1.46
N GLN A 163 8.67 -1.39 1.23
CA GLN A 163 9.94 -1.11 0.55
C GLN A 163 9.71 -0.65 -0.90
N CYS A 164 8.78 -1.27 -1.61
CA CYS A 164 8.41 -0.85 -2.96
C CYS A 164 7.86 0.58 -2.96
N PHE A 165 7.02 0.93 -2.00
CA PHE A 165 6.44 2.28 -1.87
C PHE A 165 7.53 3.33 -1.60
N GLN A 166 8.44 3.05 -0.66
CA GLN A 166 9.58 3.92 -0.35
C GLN A 166 10.54 4.06 -1.54
N LYS A 167 10.81 2.97 -2.26
CA LYS A 167 11.64 3.01 -3.46
C LYS A 167 10.98 3.87 -4.54
N GLN A 168 9.67 3.75 -4.74
CA GLN A 168 8.95 4.51 -5.75
C GLN A 168 8.96 6.01 -5.44
N SER A 169 8.82 6.42 -4.18
CA SER A 169 8.90 7.84 -3.80
C SER A 169 10.29 8.43 -4.05
N ILE A 170 11.35 7.69 -3.70
CA ILE A 170 12.75 8.11 -3.97
C ILE A 170 13.00 8.21 -5.48
N LEU A 171 12.57 7.21 -6.26
CA LEU A 171 12.74 7.22 -7.71
C LEU A 171 11.98 8.37 -8.37
N LYS A 172 10.77 8.68 -7.90
CA LYS A 172 10.01 9.83 -8.38
C LYS A 172 10.74 11.15 -8.08
N ALA A 173 11.23 11.34 -6.86
CA ALA A 173 11.99 12.53 -6.49
C ALA A 173 13.27 12.69 -7.33
N ALA A 174 13.98 11.59 -7.61
CA ALA A 174 15.15 11.60 -8.48
C ALA A 174 14.80 11.99 -9.92
N GLU A 175 13.68 11.50 -10.44
CA GLU A 175 13.19 11.82 -11.78
C GLU A 175 12.74 13.28 -11.89
N ASP A 176 12.04 13.80 -10.88
CA ASP A 176 11.61 15.20 -10.84
C ASP A 176 12.82 16.15 -10.81
N PHE A 177 13.87 15.82 -10.03
CA PHE A 177 15.13 16.54 -10.03
C PHE A 177 15.81 16.52 -11.40
N ARG A 178 15.84 15.34 -12.05
CA ARG A 178 16.42 15.18 -13.39
C ARG A 178 15.72 16.05 -14.43
N LYS A 179 14.38 16.10 -14.41
CA LYS A 179 13.58 16.95 -15.31
C LYS A 179 13.87 18.43 -15.08
N ALA A 180 13.84 18.88 -13.83
CA ALA A 180 14.13 20.28 -13.49
C ALA A 180 15.55 20.70 -13.92
N SER A 181 16.54 19.82 -13.75
CA SER A 181 17.91 20.07 -14.20
C SER A 181 18.00 20.24 -15.73
N GLU A 182 17.29 19.40 -16.49
CA GLU A 182 17.27 19.50 -17.95
C GLU A 182 16.56 20.79 -18.42
N GLU A 183 15.45 21.18 -17.77
CA GLU A 183 14.76 22.43 -18.06
C GLU A 183 15.67 23.66 -17.86
N ILE A 184 16.40 23.72 -16.75
CA ILE A 184 17.37 24.79 -16.48
C ILE A 184 18.45 24.84 -17.56
N LYS A 185 18.97 23.68 -17.97
CA LYS A 185 19.96 23.58 -19.05
C LYS A 185 19.41 24.10 -20.37
N GLN A 186 18.17 23.77 -20.72
CA GLN A 186 17.53 24.26 -21.95
C GLN A 186 17.27 25.77 -21.90
N MET A 187 16.85 26.30 -20.74
CA MET A 187 16.71 27.75 -20.52
C MET A 187 18.04 28.48 -20.72
N PHE A 188 19.13 27.94 -20.17
CA PHE A 188 20.48 28.50 -20.35
C PHE A 188 20.90 28.51 -21.83
N ILE A 189 20.73 27.39 -22.54
CA ILE A 189 21.05 27.30 -23.98
C ILE A 189 20.24 28.32 -24.78
N LYS A 190 18.94 28.47 -24.48
CA LYS A 190 18.06 29.44 -25.15
C LYS A 190 18.53 30.87 -24.91
N ALA A 191 18.84 31.23 -23.66
CA ALA A 191 19.33 32.56 -23.31
C ALA A 191 20.61 32.90 -24.08
N MET A 192 21.59 31.98 -24.11
CA MET A 192 22.85 32.16 -24.83
C MET A 192 22.68 32.36 -26.35
N ARG A 193 21.64 31.77 -26.95
CA ARG A 193 21.33 31.95 -28.38
C ARG A 193 20.66 33.29 -28.67
N SER A 194 19.89 33.82 -27.72
CA SER A 194 19.18 35.10 -27.87
C SER A 194 20.06 36.34 -27.63
N THR A 195 21.27 36.17 -27.09
CA THR A 195 22.22 37.27 -26.85
C THR A 195 23.20 37.50 -28.01
N LYS A 196 23.10 36.73 -29.10
CA LYS A 196 23.78 36.97 -30.38
C LYS A 196 22.86 37.67 -31.35
#